data_AF-A0A3S0G1I3-F1
#
_entry.id   AF-A0A3S0G1I3-F1
#
_cell.length_a   1.000
_cell.length_b   1.000
_cell.length_c   1.000
_cell.angle_alpha   90.00
_cell.angle_beta   90.00
_cell.angle_gamma   90.00
#
_symmetry.space_group_name_H-M   'P 1'
#
loop_
_entity.id
_entity.type
_entity.pdbx_description
1 polymer ?
#
loop_
_entity_poly.entity_id
_entity_poly.type
_entity_poly.pdbx_seq_one_letter_code
_entity_poly.pdbx_strand_id
1 'polypeptide(L)'
;MKTYKLYDLLISIGLIVLFLVISPFQKDFTFIIGYFVVGGWQLISMIVHIYYNWFTQPGGKRYYYTWLVFIIIIMATLGFIIYPFLLIFYVMLFAAPFMAIYYAWMCYTEVRIIYKHELIQLK
;
A
#
# COMPACT_ATOMS: atom_id res chain seq x y z
N MET A 1 12.59 -5.85 -11.96
CA MET A 1 12.63 -5.23 -10.61
C MET A 1 12.55 -3.71 -10.66
N LYS A 2 13.48 -3.00 -11.34
CA LYS A 2 13.55 -1.52 -11.30
C LYS A 2 12.33 -0.84 -11.93
N THR A 3 12.03 -1.19 -13.18
CA THR A 3 10.90 -0.66 -13.94
C THR A 3 9.58 -0.92 -13.22
N TYR A 4 9.36 -2.15 -12.76
CA TYR A 4 8.17 -2.51 -11.98
C TYR A 4 8.02 -1.64 -10.72
N LYS A 5 9.08 -1.49 -9.91
CA LYS A 5 9.03 -0.70 -8.68
C LYS A 5 8.81 0.80 -8.94
N LEU A 6 9.35 1.31 -10.05
CA LEU A 6 9.09 2.67 -10.49
C LEU A 6 7.62 2.84 -10.86
N TYR A 7 7.06 1.92 -11.66
CA TYR A 7 5.65 1.94 -12.01
C TYR A 7 4.74 1.79 -10.80
N ASP A 8 5.06 0.89 -9.88
CA ASP A 8 4.29 0.69 -8.65
C ASP A 8 4.24 1.96 -7.78
N LEU A 9 5.39 2.64 -7.64
CA LEU A 9 5.47 3.92 -6.95
C LEU A 9 4.64 5.00 -7.65
N LEU A 10 4.79 5.13 -8.98
CA LEU A 10 4.09 6.13 -9.77
C LEU A 10 2.57 5.90 -9.77
N ILE A 11 2.12 4.65 -9.90
CA ILE A 11 0.71 4.29 -9.83
C ILE A 11 0.17 4.55 -8.42
N SER A 12 0.90 4.17 -7.37
CA SER A 12 0.47 4.42 -5.99
C SER A 12 0.31 5.92 -5.70
N ILE A 13 1.30 6.74 -6.06
CA ILE A 13 1.22 8.20 -5.90
C ILE A 13 0.11 8.77 -6.77
N GLY A 14 0.02 8.34 -8.03
CA GLY A 14 -0.97 8.81 -8.98
C GLY A 14 -2.39 8.55 -8.51
N LEU A 15 -2.68 7.33 -8.02
CA LEU A 15 -3.99 6.98 -7.47
C LEU A 15 -4.33 7.80 -6.22
N ILE A 16 -3.38 7.96 -5.29
CA ILE A 16 -3.60 8.78 -4.08
C ILE A 16 -3.93 10.22 -4.46
N VAL A 17 -3.12 10.85 -5.33
CA VAL A 17 -3.32 12.24 -5.76
C VAL A 17 -4.62 12.40 -6.54
N LEU A 18 -4.90 11.48 -7.46
CA LEU A 18 -6.11 11.52 -8.29
C LEU A 18 -7.37 11.51 -7.44
N PHE A 19 -7.50 10.56 -6.50
CA PHE A 19 -8.70 10.46 -5.66
C PHE A 19 -8.75 11.55 -4.59
N LEU A 20 -7.61 12.05 -4.10
CA LEU A 20 -7.57 13.19 -3.19
C LEU A 20 -8.05 14.48 -3.88
N VAL A 21 -7.75 14.67 -5.17
CA VAL A 21 -8.17 15.85 -5.93
C VAL A 21 -9.60 15.73 -6.44
N ILE A 22 -10.03 14.57 -6.95
CA ILE A 22 -11.37 14.41 -7.53
C ILE A 22 -12.46 14.34 -6.45
N SER A 23 -12.19 13.64 -5.34
CA SER A 23 -13.21 13.32 -4.35
C SER A 23 -13.90 14.55 -3.72
N PRO A 24 -13.25 15.69 -3.48
CA PRO A 24 -13.93 16.88 -2.96
C PRO A 24 -14.95 17.50 -3.93
N PHE A 25 -14.79 17.30 -5.24
CA PHE A 25 -15.67 17.88 -6.26
C PHE A 25 -16.86 16.99 -6.62
N GLN A 26 -16.77 15.69 -6.32
CA GLN A 26 -17.85 14.74 -6.56
C GLN A 26 -18.51 14.37 -5.23
N LYS A 27 -19.81 14.67 -5.08
CA LYS A 27 -20.60 14.39 -3.87
C LYS A 27 -21.19 12.97 -3.85
N ASP A 28 -20.61 12.07 -4.61
CA ASP A 28 -21.08 10.69 -4.80
C ASP A 28 -20.15 9.69 -4.08
N PHE A 29 -20.25 8.41 -4.45
CA PHE A 29 -19.46 7.34 -3.85
C PHE A 29 -17.97 7.33 -4.30
N THR A 30 -17.50 8.34 -5.02
CA THR A 30 -16.13 8.38 -5.57
C THR A 30 -15.05 8.32 -4.51
N PHE A 31 -15.28 8.89 -3.33
CA PHE A 31 -14.36 8.73 -2.18
C PHE A 31 -14.17 7.26 -1.81
N ILE A 32 -15.28 6.52 -1.68
CA ILE A 32 -15.29 5.12 -1.28
C ILE A 32 -14.67 4.24 -2.37
N ILE A 33 -15.00 4.51 -3.64
CA ILE A 33 -14.39 3.82 -4.78
C ILE A 33 -12.88 4.03 -4.78
N GLY A 34 -12.42 5.27 -4.59
CA GLY A 34 -11.00 5.60 -4.47
C GLY A 34 -10.31 4.83 -3.35
N TYR A 35 -10.98 4.67 -2.21
CA TYR A 35 -10.50 3.87 -1.09
C TYR A 35 -10.21 2.42 -1.47
N PHE A 36 -11.17 1.77 -2.14
CA PHE A 36 -11.03 0.39 -2.57
C PHE A 36 -10.03 0.22 -3.70
N VAL A 37 -9.95 1.19 -4.63
CA VAL A 37 -8.99 1.15 -5.75
C VAL A 37 -7.55 1.32 -5.24
N VAL A 38 -7.30 2.31 -4.38
CA VAL A 38 -5.97 2.55 -3.78
C VAL A 38 -5.56 1.37 -2.90
N GLY A 39 -6.45 0.89 -2.02
CA GLY A 39 -6.19 -0.26 -1.18
C GLY A 39 -5.99 -1.56 -1.98
N GLY A 40 -6.81 -1.78 -3.00
CA GLY A 40 -6.70 -2.93 -3.90
C GLY A 40 -5.38 -2.95 -4.66
N TRP A 41 -4.94 -1.81 -5.19
CA TRP A 41 -3.62 -1.70 -5.84
C TRP A 41 -2.49 -2.05 -4.87
N GLN A 42 -2.54 -1.57 -3.63
CA GLN A 42 -1.53 -1.89 -2.62
C GLN A 42 -1.47 -3.38 -2.31
N LEU A 43 -2.62 -4.06 -2.21
CA LEU A 43 -2.65 -5.51 -1.99
C LEU A 43 -2.07 -6.27 -3.17
N ILE A 44 -2.45 -5.91 -4.40
CA ILE A 44 -1.90 -6.52 -5.61
C ILE A 44 -0.38 -6.34 -5.65
N SER A 45 0.12 -5.11 -5.44
CA SER A 45 1.55 -4.86 -5.47
C SER A 45 2.29 -5.60 -4.34
N MET A 46 1.68 -5.69 -3.15
CA MET A 46 2.23 -6.47 -2.04
C MET A 46 2.37 -7.95 -2.40
N ILE A 47 1.35 -8.55 -3.02
CA ILE A 47 1.37 -9.95 -3.48
C ILE A 47 2.51 -10.16 -4.49
N VAL A 48 2.65 -9.26 -5.46
CA VAL A 48 3.74 -9.33 -6.45
C VAL A 48 5.11 -9.30 -5.76
N HIS A 49 5.30 -8.42 -4.79
CA HIS A 49 6.57 -8.33 -4.05
C HIS A 49 6.87 -9.57 -3.21
N ILE A 50 5.85 -10.20 -2.61
CA ILE A 50 6.00 -11.47 -1.89
C ILE A 50 6.40 -12.58 -2.87
N TYR A 51 5.69 -12.70 -4.00
CA TYR A 51 5.93 -13.74 -5.00
C TYR A 51 7.37 -13.71 -5.54
N TYR A 52 7.90 -12.52 -5.83
CA TYR A 52 9.27 -12.36 -6.32
C TYR A 52 10.33 -12.21 -5.20
N ASN A 53 9.94 -12.32 -3.93
CA ASN A 53 10.81 -12.10 -2.77
C ASN A 53 11.57 -10.76 -2.79
N TRP A 54 10.93 -9.70 -3.29
CA TRP A 54 11.54 -8.39 -3.43
C TRP A 54 11.38 -7.58 -2.14
N PHE A 55 12.50 -7.39 -1.42
CA PHE A 55 12.56 -6.62 -0.17
C PHE A 55 11.70 -7.20 0.98
N THR A 56 11.30 -8.47 0.87
CA THR A 56 10.48 -9.18 1.87
C THR A 56 11.30 -10.00 2.86
N GLN A 57 12.60 -9.72 2.99
CA GLN A 57 13.46 -10.41 3.93
C GLN A 57 13.00 -10.20 5.38
N PRO A 58 13.14 -11.22 6.26
CA PRO A 58 12.80 -11.10 7.67
C PRO A 58 13.52 -9.92 8.33
N GLY A 59 12.78 -9.10 9.09
CA GLY A 59 13.31 -7.88 9.73
C GLY A 59 13.30 -6.63 8.84
N GLY A 60 12.93 -6.75 7.56
CA GLY A 60 12.75 -5.59 6.67
C GLY A 60 11.46 -4.81 6.95
N LYS A 61 11.45 -3.51 6.62
CA LYS A 61 10.25 -2.65 6.78
C LYS A 61 9.01 -3.20 6.06
N ARG A 62 9.21 -3.74 4.85
CA ARG A 62 8.15 -4.34 4.05
C ARG A 62 7.61 -5.63 4.67
N TYR A 63 8.46 -6.44 5.31
CA TYR A 63 8.04 -7.65 6.01
C TYR A 63 7.03 -7.33 7.12
N TYR A 64 7.35 -6.36 7.99
CA TYR A 64 6.44 -5.94 9.06
C TYR A 64 5.14 -5.33 8.51
N TYR A 65 5.23 -4.50 7.46
CA TYR A 65 4.04 -3.92 6.85
C TYR A 65 3.12 -4.99 6.24
N THR A 66 3.68 -5.96 5.52
CA THR A 66 2.92 -7.07 4.96
C THR A 66 2.19 -7.86 6.03
N TRP A 67 2.87 -8.19 7.13
CA TRP A 67 2.24 -8.87 8.26
C TRP A 67 1.13 -8.05 8.91
N LEU A 68 1.34 -6.74 9.09
CA LEU A 68 0.33 -5.84 9.63
C LEU A 68 -0.91 -5.83 8.73
N VAL A 69 -0.75 -5.68 7.42
CA VAL A 69 -1.86 -5.69 6.46
C VAL A 69 -2.58 -7.05 6.48
N PHE A 70 -1.83 -8.15 6.56
CA PHE A 70 -2.40 -9.49 6.63
C PHE A 70 -3.24 -9.71 7.90
N ILE A 71 -2.75 -9.26 9.06
CA ILE A 71 -3.50 -9.29 10.32
C ILE A 71 -4.78 -8.46 10.21
N ILE A 72 -4.72 -7.26 9.62
CA ILE A 72 -5.90 -6.41 9.41
C ILE A 72 -6.94 -7.13 8.54
N ILE A 73 -6.52 -7.79 7.45
CA ILE A 73 -7.43 -8.55 6.59
C ILE A 73 -8.10 -9.69 7.37
N ILE A 74 -7.34 -10.44 8.17
CA ILE A 74 -7.90 -11.52 9.01
C ILE A 74 -8.88 -10.96 10.04
N MET A 75 -8.55 -9.88 10.73
CA MET A 75 -9.46 -9.27 11.71
C MET A 75 -10.73 -8.73 11.03
N ALA A 76 -10.60 -8.12 9.86
CA ALA A 76 -11.73 -7.63 9.07
C ALA A 76 -12.65 -8.78 8.62
N THR A 77 -12.09 -9.92 8.19
CA THR A 77 -12.90 -11.08 7.80
C THR A 77 -13.55 -11.78 9.00
N LEU A 78 -12.85 -11.88 10.13
CA LEU A 78 -13.44 -12.37 11.38
C LEU A 78 -14.58 -11.48 11.90
N GLY A 79 -14.55 -10.18 11.58
CA GLY A 79 -15.64 -9.24 11.90
C GLY A 79 -17.00 -9.60 11.31
N PHE A 80 -17.06 -10.35 10.20
CA PHE A 80 -18.33 -10.85 9.66
C PHE A 80 -18.97 -11.93 10.55
N ILE A 81 -18.19 -12.59 11.40
CA ILE A 81 -18.65 -13.64 12.33
C ILE A 81 -18.79 -13.06 13.75
N ILE A 82 -17.83 -12.23 14.16
CA ILE A 82 -17.70 -11.68 15.52
C ILE A 82 -17.87 -10.15 15.43
N TYR A 83 -19.08 -9.69 15.75
CA TYR A 83 -19.48 -8.28 15.64
C TYR A 83 -18.51 -7.25 16.27
N PRO A 84 -17.86 -7.51 17.43
CA PRO A 84 -16.86 -6.58 17.99
C PRO A 84 -15.73 -6.19 17.02
N PHE A 85 -15.33 -7.09 16.11
CA PHE A 85 -14.25 -6.80 15.17
C PHE A 85 -14.70 -5.91 14.00
N LEU A 86 -16.00 -5.66 13.80
CA LEU A 86 -16.48 -4.67 12.82
C LEU A 86 -15.98 -3.25 13.12
N LEU A 87 -15.62 -2.97 14.37
CA LEU A 87 -15.05 -1.68 14.78
C LEU A 87 -13.73 -1.38 14.03
N ILE A 88 -13.04 -2.41 13.53
CA ILE A 88 -11.84 -2.23 12.72
C ILE A 88 -12.10 -1.47 11.42
N PHE A 89 -13.29 -1.61 10.82
CA PHE A 89 -13.62 -0.90 9.59
C PHE A 89 -13.70 0.62 9.82
N TYR A 90 -14.19 1.05 10.98
CA TYR A 90 -14.21 2.46 11.36
C TYR A 90 -12.81 3.02 11.57
N VAL A 91 -11.94 2.27 12.25
CA VAL A 91 -10.53 2.65 12.43
C VAL A 91 -9.83 2.71 11.07
N MET A 92 -10.10 1.73 10.21
CA MET A 92 -9.53 1.63 8.87
C MET A 92 -9.92 2.79 7.98
N LEU A 93 -11.08 3.44 8.17
CA LEU A 93 -11.51 4.61 7.41
C LEU A 93 -10.59 5.82 7.59
N PHE A 94 -9.91 5.90 8.72
CA PHE A 94 -8.90 6.93 8.98
C PHE A 94 -7.49 6.40 8.81
N ALA A 95 -7.21 5.14 9.17
CA ALA A 95 -5.87 4.58 9.11
C ALA A 95 -5.39 4.30 7.69
N ALA A 96 -6.26 3.87 6.76
CA ALA A 96 -5.81 3.48 5.42
C ALA A 96 -5.17 4.59 4.58
N PRO A 97 -5.61 5.88 4.58
CA PRO A 97 -4.88 6.93 3.86
C PRO A 97 -3.47 7.13 4.40
N PHE A 98 -3.25 7.04 5.72
CA PHE A 98 -1.90 7.10 6.29
C PHE A 98 -1.08 5.87 5.89
N MET A 99 -1.66 4.68 5.91
CA MET A 99 -0.99 3.46 5.43
C MET A 99 -0.63 3.58 3.95
N ALA A 100 -1.48 4.21 3.14
CA ALA A 100 -1.23 4.41 1.72
C ALA A 100 -0.03 5.33 1.47
N ILE A 101 0.04 6.45 2.19
CA ILE A 101 1.18 7.35 2.15
C ILE A 101 2.45 6.63 2.62
N TYR A 102 2.36 5.87 3.71
CA TYR A 102 3.49 5.09 4.22
C TYR A 102 3.99 4.05 3.22
N TYR A 103 3.07 3.36 2.53
CA TYR A 103 3.38 2.40 1.48
C TYR A 103 4.09 3.06 0.30
N ALA A 104 3.59 4.20 -0.18
CA ALA A 104 4.21 4.97 -1.25
C ALA A 104 5.62 5.44 -0.86
N TRP A 105 5.79 5.93 0.38
CA TRP A 105 7.10 6.31 0.91
C TRP A 105 8.06 5.13 0.97
N MET A 106 7.60 3.96 1.41
CA MET A 106 8.40 2.74 1.41
C MET A 106 8.88 2.37 0.01
N CYS A 107 7.97 2.36 -0.98
CA CYS A 107 8.31 2.11 -2.38
C CYS A 107 9.34 3.13 -2.90
N TYR A 108 9.21 4.41 -2.54
CA TYR A 108 10.18 5.45 -2.88
C TYR A 108 11.57 5.15 -2.30
N THR A 109 11.65 4.76 -1.03
CA THR A 109 12.94 4.42 -0.41
C THR A 109 13.60 3.21 -1.07
N GLU A 110 12.82 2.20 -1.44
CA GLU A 110 13.31 1.01 -2.14
C GLU A 110 13.85 1.36 -3.53
N VAL A 111 13.12 2.16 -4.30
CA VAL A 111 13.57 2.66 -5.61
C VAL A 111 14.87 3.45 -5.46
N ARG A 112 14.96 4.36 -4.48
CA ARG A 112 16.18 5.15 -4.22
C ARG A 112 17.39 4.26 -3.87
N ILE A 113 17.20 3.21 -3.08
CA ILE A 113 18.25 2.25 -2.72
C ILE A 113 18.77 1.55 -3.98
N ILE A 114 17.86 1.08 -4.85
CA ILE A 114 18.21 0.42 -6.11
C ILE A 114 19.09 1.33 -6.98
N TYR A 115 18.70 2.59 -7.17
CA TYR A 115 19.48 3.53 -7.97
C TYR A 115 20.85 3.86 -7.35
N LYS A 116 20.93 3.97 -6.01
CA LYS A 116 22.22 4.19 -5.33
C LYS A 116 23.21 3.05 -5.53
N HIS A 117 22.75 1.80 -5.46
CA HIS A 117 23.63 0.65 -5.65
C HIS A 117 24.22 0.58 -7.06
N GLU A 118 23.48 0.98 -8.09
CA GLU A 118 24.00 1.04 -9.46
C GLU A 118 25.11 2.07 -9.63
N LEU A 119 24.94 3.26 -9.05
CA LEU A 119 25.95 4.32 -9.13
C LEU A 119 27.28 3.92 -8.46
N ILE A 120 27.22 3.02 -7.47
CA ILE A 120 28.41 2.48 -6.80
C ILE A 120 29.09 1.41 -7.67
N GLN A 121 28.33 0.60 -8.41
CA GLN A 121 28.88 -0.44 -9.30
C GLN A 121 29.50 0.10 -10.58
N LEU A 122 29.16 1.34 -10.96
CA LEU A 122 29.70 2.02 -12.14
C LEU A 122 31.00 2.81 -11.86
N LYS A 123 31.47 2.85 -10.60
CA LYS A 123 32.62 3.63 -10.15
C LYS A 123 33.78 2.70 -9.79
#